data_AF-A0A7S1S934-F1
#
_entry.id   AF-A0A7S1S934-F1
#
_cell.length_a   1.000
_cell.length_b   1.000
_cell.length_c   1.000
_cell.angle_alpha   90.00
_cell.angle_beta   90.00
_cell.angle_gamma   90.00
#
_symmetry.space_group_name_H-M   'P 1'
#
loop_
_entity.id
_entity.type
_entity.pdbx_description
1 polymer ?
#
loop_
_entity_poly.entity_id
_entity_poly.type
_entity_poly.pdbx_seq_one_letter_code
_entity_poly.pdbx_strand_id
1 'polypeptide(L)'
;KACRDAGPPLAAGGGFASCARPGCPCAASWNGLTGAYCCKMCAGGTPCSGNTHTVPSVPAVAPQLPPGAAAADSVARCANPQCPCTASFSGLPGDFCCKSCRKGVACSRNVHTAPVAPTAPAVVASFSKCANPQCPCTSSFTGLPGNFCCKSCQRGSPCTRSVHRRPQAPVDPAANLCLSGCGKASFNKQPGEFCGMTCRQTYAKKAAAAALADFDAVKFMAAQWVKSVWPSSGLSKIIKFYRNPGLGDSACPAAGKFQRGAQSLGLANLSGAEFAWHG
;
A
#
# COMPACT_ATOMS: atom_id res chain seq x y z
N LYS A 1 -35.87 28.72 53.65
CA LYS A 1 -35.70 27.51 54.49
C LYS A 1 -34.78 26.55 53.75
N ALA A 2 -33.58 26.28 54.28
CA ALA A 2 -32.62 25.31 53.74
C ALA A 2 -32.56 24.07 54.68
N CYS A 3 -31.89 22.95 54.38
CA CYS A 3 -31.10 22.62 53.18
C CYS A 3 -31.81 21.45 52.42
N ARG A 4 -31.21 20.47 51.72
CA ARG A 4 -29.84 19.91 51.65
C ARG A 4 -29.43 19.60 50.21
N ASP A 5 -28.18 19.93 49.93
CA ASP A 5 -27.41 19.44 48.80
C ASP A 5 -27.25 17.91 48.86
N ALA A 6 -27.47 17.24 47.73
CA ALA A 6 -26.89 15.94 47.46
C ALA A 6 -25.66 16.20 46.57
N GLY A 7 -24.46 15.99 47.13
CA GLY A 7 -23.20 16.30 46.45
C GLY A 7 -22.97 15.46 45.18
N PRO A 8 -22.06 15.90 44.30
CA PRO A 8 -21.79 15.21 43.04
C PRO A 8 -21.09 13.86 43.28
N PRO A 9 -21.60 12.73 42.74
CA PRO A 9 -20.86 11.49 42.75
C PRO A 9 -19.77 11.51 41.67
N LEU A 10 -18.53 11.77 42.13
CA LEU A 10 -17.29 11.12 41.70
C LEU A 10 -17.16 10.75 40.21
N ALA A 11 -16.42 11.58 39.46
CA ALA A 11 -15.83 11.16 38.21
C ALA A 11 -14.65 10.18 38.46
N ALA A 12 -14.85 8.88 38.19
CA ALA A 12 -13.76 7.91 38.03
C ALA A 12 -14.20 6.64 37.27
N GLY A 13 -13.69 6.47 36.04
CA GLY A 13 -13.49 5.16 35.40
C GLY A 13 -14.71 4.30 35.01
N GLY A 14 -15.19 4.46 33.77
CA GLY A 14 -15.93 3.39 33.07
C GLY A 14 -17.46 3.38 33.24
N GLY A 15 -18.13 4.52 33.06
CA GLY A 15 -19.59 4.60 33.06
C GLY A 15 -20.22 3.82 31.89
N PHE A 16 -21.09 2.88 32.20
CA PHE A 16 -21.98 2.21 31.25
C PHE A 16 -23.16 3.12 30.88
N ALA A 17 -23.69 2.98 29.67
CA ALA A 17 -24.79 3.81 29.19
C ALA A 17 -26.13 3.46 29.84
N SER A 18 -26.99 4.47 30.01
CA SER A 18 -28.37 4.33 30.50
C SER A 18 -29.29 3.60 29.53
N CYS A 19 -30.45 3.16 30.02
CA CYS A 19 -31.49 2.53 29.19
C CYS A 19 -32.00 3.47 28.09
N ALA A 20 -32.01 3.02 26.84
CA ALA A 20 -32.43 3.82 25.69
C ALA A 20 -33.96 4.06 25.56
N ARG A 21 -34.80 3.50 26.44
CA ARG A 21 -36.25 3.75 26.43
C ARG A 21 -36.55 5.10 27.08
N PRO A 22 -37.20 6.07 26.39
CA PRO A 22 -37.66 7.30 27.01
C PRO A 22 -38.55 7.04 28.23
N GLY A 23 -38.32 7.77 29.32
CA GLY A 23 -39.04 7.61 30.58
C GLY A 23 -38.64 6.39 31.42
N CYS A 24 -37.64 5.59 31.02
CA CYS A 24 -37.13 4.52 31.87
C CYS A 24 -36.12 5.07 32.91
N PRO A 25 -36.34 4.87 34.23
CA PRO A 25 -35.47 5.40 35.29
C PRO A 25 -34.21 4.56 35.57
N CYS A 26 -33.94 3.52 34.77
CA CYS A 26 -32.82 2.60 34.99
C CYS A 26 -31.47 3.21 34.58
N ALA A 27 -30.52 3.21 35.51
CA ALA A 27 -29.20 3.81 35.31
C ALA A 27 -28.30 3.07 34.30
N ALA A 28 -28.53 1.77 34.08
CA ALA A 28 -27.77 0.96 33.13
C ALA A 28 -28.65 0.28 32.07
N SER A 29 -28.15 0.21 30.84
CA SER A 29 -28.60 -0.76 29.84
C SER A 29 -28.05 -2.17 30.15
N TRP A 30 -28.71 -3.23 29.67
CA TRP A 30 -28.44 -4.61 30.09
C TRP A 30 -27.02 -5.08 29.77
N ASN A 31 -26.40 -4.48 28.76
CA ASN A 31 -25.04 -4.70 28.29
C ASN A 31 -24.15 -3.43 28.37
N GLY A 32 -24.62 -2.37 29.03
CA GLY A 32 -23.91 -1.10 29.19
C GLY A 32 -23.63 -0.28 27.91
N LEU A 33 -24.18 -0.67 26.76
CA LEU A 33 -24.01 0.05 25.49
C LEU A 33 -25.10 1.12 25.28
N THR A 34 -24.71 2.23 24.64
CA THR A 34 -25.63 3.30 24.22
C THR A 34 -26.63 2.76 23.19
N GLY A 35 -27.90 3.13 23.32
CA GLY A 35 -28.98 2.64 22.43
C GLY A 35 -29.56 1.28 22.85
N ALA A 36 -28.98 0.59 23.84
CA ALA A 36 -29.55 -0.63 24.39
C ALA A 36 -30.55 -0.35 25.53
N TYR A 37 -31.51 -1.24 25.71
CA TYR A 37 -32.50 -1.20 26.79
C TYR A 37 -31.94 -1.83 28.08
N CYS A 38 -32.61 -1.71 29.23
CA CYS A 38 -32.19 -2.39 30.47
C CYS A 38 -32.75 -3.82 30.62
N CYS A 39 -33.82 -4.16 29.91
CA CYS A 39 -34.48 -5.47 29.98
C CYS A 39 -35.39 -5.70 28.75
N LYS A 40 -35.91 -6.93 28.59
CA LYS A 40 -36.83 -7.27 27.48
C LYS A 40 -38.12 -6.45 27.47
N MET A 41 -38.65 -6.09 28.64
CA MET A 41 -39.85 -5.24 28.76
C MET A 41 -39.60 -3.83 28.20
N CYS A 42 -38.45 -3.23 28.56
CA CYS A 42 -37.98 -1.97 27.98
C CYS A 42 -37.59 -2.08 26.50
N ALA A 43 -37.37 -3.27 25.94
CA ALA A 43 -37.32 -3.44 24.50
C ALA A 43 -38.74 -3.43 23.88
N GLY A 44 -39.67 -4.22 24.44
CA GLY A 44 -40.98 -4.51 23.85
C GLY A 44 -42.06 -3.43 23.89
N GLY A 45 -41.98 -2.44 24.79
CA GLY A 45 -42.87 -1.27 24.78
C GLY A 45 -42.88 -0.50 26.10
N THR A 46 -42.86 -1.23 27.21
CA THR A 46 -43.13 -0.69 28.54
C THR A 46 -41.84 -0.28 29.28
N PRO A 47 -41.72 0.94 29.83
CA PRO A 47 -40.61 1.33 30.69
C PRO A 47 -40.66 0.61 32.05
N CYS A 48 -39.54 0.54 32.77
CA CYS A 48 -39.52 0.12 34.17
C CYS A 48 -40.18 1.18 35.07
N SER A 49 -40.87 0.75 36.12
CA SER A 49 -41.49 1.65 37.12
C SER A 49 -40.51 2.23 38.14
N GLY A 50 -39.28 1.72 38.20
CA GLY A 50 -38.23 2.17 39.11
C GLY A 50 -36.84 1.73 38.62
N ASN A 51 -35.78 2.27 39.23
CA ASN A 51 -34.38 1.97 38.86
C ASN A 51 -33.97 0.56 39.32
N THR A 52 -34.44 -0.47 38.62
CA THR A 52 -34.16 -1.89 38.93
C THR A 52 -32.85 -2.40 38.33
N HIS A 53 -32.19 -1.61 37.48
CA HIS A 53 -30.96 -1.98 36.78
C HIS A 53 -29.92 -0.88 36.94
N THR A 54 -29.17 -0.96 38.04
CA THR A 54 -28.09 -0.03 38.42
C THR A 54 -26.74 -0.38 37.81
N VAL A 55 -26.56 -1.62 37.36
CA VAL A 55 -25.37 -2.13 36.65
C VAL A 55 -25.78 -3.03 35.49
N PRO A 56 -24.97 -3.14 34.41
CA PRO A 56 -25.22 -4.09 33.33
C PRO A 56 -25.25 -5.55 33.83
N SER A 57 -26.24 -6.32 33.38
CA SER A 57 -26.40 -7.73 33.75
C SER A 57 -25.43 -8.65 33.00
N VAL A 58 -24.83 -8.17 31.91
CA VAL A 58 -23.63 -8.75 31.31
C VAL A 58 -22.54 -7.67 31.26
N PRO A 59 -21.24 -8.03 31.38
CA PRO A 59 -20.16 -7.08 31.12
C PRO A 59 -20.35 -6.42 29.75
N ALA A 60 -19.91 -5.17 29.61
CA ALA A 60 -20.00 -4.46 28.34
C ALA A 60 -19.15 -5.16 27.27
N VAL A 61 -19.78 -6.10 26.55
CA VAL A 61 -19.25 -6.66 25.33
C VAL A 61 -19.19 -5.49 24.36
N ALA A 62 -17.98 -4.97 24.14
CA ALA A 62 -17.73 -3.91 23.17
C ALA A 62 -18.44 -4.26 21.86
N PRO A 63 -19.07 -3.28 21.16
CA PRO A 63 -19.88 -3.56 19.99
C PRO A 63 -19.13 -4.50 19.05
N GLN A 64 -19.76 -5.61 18.66
CA GLN A 64 -19.16 -6.52 17.68
C GLN A 64 -18.94 -5.71 16.41
N LEU A 65 -17.68 -5.35 16.17
CA LEU A 65 -17.30 -4.58 15.00
C LEU A 65 -17.67 -5.40 13.75
N PRO A 66 -18.11 -4.72 12.67
CA PRO A 66 -18.42 -5.41 11.42
C PRO A 66 -17.22 -6.23 10.94
N PRO A 67 -17.45 -7.34 10.23
CA PRO A 67 -16.38 -8.23 9.78
C PRO A 67 -15.39 -7.47 8.89
N GLY A 68 -14.24 -7.11 9.46
CA GLY A 68 -13.24 -6.27 8.81
C GLY A 68 -12.30 -5.53 9.78
N ALA A 69 -12.74 -5.20 11.00
CA ALA A 69 -11.89 -4.51 11.98
C ALA A 69 -11.14 -5.51 12.88
N ALA A 70 -9.95 -5.94 12.45
CA ALA A 70 -9.07 -6.77 13.27
C ALA A 70 -8.36 -5.93 14.34
N ALA A 71 -8.64 -6.20 15.61
CA ALA A 71 -7.79 -5.76 16.72
C ALA A 71 -6.48 -6.58 16.68
N ALA A 72 -5.35 -5.93 16.39
CA ALA A 72 -4.09 -6.59 16.07
C ALA A 72 -3.42 -7.32 17.25
N ASP A 73 -3.87 -7.09 18.49
CA ASP A 73 -3.19 -7.51 19.71
C ASP A 73 -3.78 -8.76 20.38
N SER A 74 -4.79 -9.40 19.78
CA SER A 74 -5.43 -10.61 20.33
C SER A 74 -5.01 -11.88 19.58
N VAL A 75 -4.04 -12.60 20.14
CA VAL A 75 -3.64 -13.93 19.67
C VAL A 75 -4.85 -14.88 19.70
N ALA A 76 -5.13 -15.56 18.59
CA ALA A 76 -6.24 -16.49 18.52
C ALA A 76 -5.99 -17.78 19.31
N ARG A 77 -7.04 -18.32 19.94
CA ARG A 77 -7.02 -19.60 20.66
C ARG A 77 -6.94 -20.80 19.71
N CYS A 78 -6.56 -21.96 20.26
CA CYS A 78 -6.58 -23.23 19.52
C CYS A 78 -7.99 -23.55 18.98
N ALA A 79 -8.07 -23.97 17.72
CA ALA A 79 -9.33 -24.34 17.06
C ALA A 79 -9.98 -25.66 17.54
N ASN A 80 -9.35 -26.40 18.46
CA ASN A 80 -9.97 -27.55 19.10
C ASN A 80 -10.79 -27.04 20.30
N PRO A 81 -12.13 -27.17 20.31
CA PRO A 81 -12.98 -26.52 21.31
C PRO A 81 -12.82 -27.10 22.72
N GLN A 82 -12.22 -28.28 22.86
CA GLN A 82 -11.90 -28.92 24.14
C GLN A 82 -10.46 -28.62 24.61
N CYS A 83 -9.69 -27.83 23.84
CA CYS A 83 -8.32 -27.51 24.20
C CYS A 83 -8.23 -26.24 25.07
N PRO A 84 -7.61 -26.32 26.27
CA PRO A 84 -7.45 -25.18 27.17
C PRO A 84 -6.34 -24.19 26.74
N CYS A 85 -5.68 -24.42 25.59
CA CYS A 85 -4.56 -23.59 25.16
C CYS A 85 -5.01 -22.23 24.63
N THR A 86 -4.40 -21.15 25.14
CA THR A 86 -4.79 -19.78 24.82
C THR A 86 -4.22 -19.25 23.51
N ALA A 87 -3.24 -19.93 22.90
CA ALA A 87 -2.72 -19.61 21.57
C ALA A 87 -2.83 -20.80 20.59
N SER A 88 -3.16 -20.52 19.32
CA SER A 88 -2.92 -21.42 18.19
C SER A 88 -1.45 -21.38 17.76
N PHE A 89 -1.00 -22.35 16.96
CA PHE A 89 0.43 -22.48 16.60
C PHE A 89 0.92 -21.26 15.79
N SER A 90 0.09 -20.80 14.86
CA SER A 90 0.30 -19.61 14.02
C SER A 90 -0.17 -18.29 14.63
N GLY A 91 -0.96 -18.34 15.71
CA GLY A 91 -1.65 -17.19 16.29
C GLY A 91 -2.92 -16.76 15.53
N LEU A 92 -3.25 -17.43 14.43
CA LEU A 92 -4.43 -17.13 13.60
C LEU A 92 -5.68 -17.93 14.03
N PRO A 93 -6.90 -17.38 13.85
CA PRO A 93 -8.15 -18.11 14.09
C PRO A 93 -8.27 -19.35 13.21
N GLY A 94 -8.81 -20.44 13.77
CA GLY A 94 -9.03 -21.70 13.03
C GLY A 94 -7.81 -22.62 12.93
N ASP A 95 -6.62 -22.21 13.41
CA ASP A 95 -5.46 -23.11 13.52
C ASP A 95 -5.38 -23.79 14.90
N PHE A 96 -4.67 -24.92 14.95
CA PHE A 96 -4.48 -25.72 16.16
C PHE A 96 -3.16 -25.35 16.83
N CYS A 97 -3.09 -25.44 18.17
CA CYS A 97 -1.85 -25.18 18.92
C CYS A 97 -0.74 -26.22 18.68
N CYS A 98 -1.12 -27.47 18.33
CA CYS A 98 -0.19 -28.57 18.13
C CYS A 98 -0.75 -29.66 17.20
N LYS A 99 0.11 -30.60 16.80
CA LYS A 99 -0.26 -31.74 15.93
C LYS A 99 -1.34 -32.64 16.54
N SER A 100 -1.37 -32.81 17.86
CA SER A 100 -2.38 -33.63 18.57
C SER A 100 -3.76 -33.00 18.48
N CYS A 101 -3.87 -31.69 18.73
CA CYS A 101 -5.12 -30.96 18.62
C CYS A 101 -5.68 -30.96 17.19
N ARG A 102 -4.80 -30.90 16.18
CA ARG A 102 -5.16 -31.05 14.75
C ARG A 102 -5.71 -32.45 14.41
N LYS A 103 -5.34 -33.48 15.19
CA LYS A 103 -5.91 -34.84 15.12
C LYS A 103 -7.12 -35.05 16.05
N GLY A 104 -7.67 -33.98 16.63
CA GLY A 104 -8.82 -34.02 17.55
C GLY A 104 -8.47 -34.21 19.03
N VAL A 105 -7.23 -34.59 19.38
CA VAL A 105 -6.82 -34.83 20.77
C VAL A 105 -6.41 -33.51 21.44
N ALA A 106 -7.25 -33.02 22.34
CA ALA A 106 -7.02 -31.80 23.11
C ALA A 106 -5.79 -31.91 24.05
N CYS A 107 -5.15 -30.77 24.35
CA CYS A 107 -4.14 -30.70 25.41
C CYS A 107 -4.81 -30.84 26.79
N SER A 108 -4.16 -31.51 27.75
CA SER A 108 -4.68 -31.66 29.12
C SER A 108 -4.57 -30.39 29.98
N ARG A 109 -3.77 -29.41 29.56
CA ARG A 109 -3.56 -28.12 30.23
C ARG A 109 -3.05 -27.06 29.24
N ASN A 110 -3.13 -25.78 29.60
CA ASN A 110 -2.62 -24.68 28.78
C ASN A 110 -1.09 -24.70 28.70
N VAL A 111 -0.54 -25.36 27.68
CA VAL A 111 0.91 -25.45 27.41
C VAL A 111 1.36 -24.59 26.23
N HIS A 112 0.42 -23.89 25.58
CA HIS A 112 0.68 -22.99 24.46
C HIS A 112 0.02 -21.64 24.77
N THR A 113 0.76 -20.81 25.52
CA THR A 113 0.33 -19.47 25.94
C THR A 113 0.61 -18.39 24.89
N ALA A 114 1.54 -18.65 23.97
CA ALA A 114 1.90 -17.78 22.84
C ALA A 114 2.10 -18.60 21.55
N PRO A 115 2.01 -17.99 20.35
CA PRO A 115 2.27 -18.67 19.08
C PRO A 115 3.75 -19.09 18.99
N VAL A 116 3.99 -20.30 18.49
CA VAL A 116 5.35 -20.83 18.30
C VAL A 116 5.92 -20.40 16.94
N ALA A 117 5.06 -20.18 15.96
CA ALA A 117 5.42 -19.65 14.65
C ALA A 117 4.42 -18.56 14.26
N PRO A 118 4.48 -17.36 14.88
CA PRO A 118 3.59 -16.25 14.54
C PRO A 118 3.77 -15.88 13.07
N THR A 119 2.87 -16.37 12.22
CA THR A 119 2.73 -15.82 10.87
C THR A 119 2.14 -14.43 11.04
N ALA A 120 2.91 -13.41 10.66
CA ALA A 120 2.36 -12.08 10.42
C ALA A 120 1.06 -12.25 9.61
N PRO A 121 -0.04 -11.60 10.01
CA PRO A 121 -1.36 -11.90 9.46
C PRO A 121 -1.30 -11.76 7.95
N ALA A 122 -1.40 -12.90 7.27
CA ALA A 122 -1.52 -12.95 5.83
C ALA A 122 -2.89 -12.37 5.49
N VAL A 123 -2.93 -11.04 5.34
CA VAL A 123 -4.01 -10.34 4.67
C VAL A 123 -4.32 -11.15 3.43
N VAL A 124 -5.54 -11.68 3.37
CA VAL A 124 -6.03 -12.44 2.22
C VAL A 124 -6.38 -11.41 1.14
N ALA A 125 -5.35 -10.69 0.68
CA ALA A 125 -5.44 -9.74 -0.39
C ALA A 125 -5.98 -10.50 -1.59
N SER A 126 -7.20 -10.15 -1.99
CA SER A 126 -7.85 -10.69 -3.16
C SER A 126 -6.98 -10.35 -4.37
N PHE A 127 -6.21 -11.34 -4.83
CA PHE A 127 -5.26 -11.15 -5.91
C PHE A 127 -5.98 -10.56 -7.12
N SER A 128 -5.42 -9.49 -7.67
CA SER A 128 -5.97 -8.88 -8.89
C SER A 128 -5.93 -9.89 -10.03
N LYS A 129 -6.99 -9.91 -10.84
CA LYS A 129 -7.06 -10.75 -12.05
C LYS A 129 -5.98 -10.36 -13.06
N CYS A 130 -5.76 -11.23 -14.05
CA CYS A 130 -4.89 -10.92 -15.19
C CYS A 130 -5.36 -9.63 -15.90
N ALA A 131 -4.43 -8.74 -16.26
CA ALA A 131 -4.73 -7.51 -16.99
C ALA A 131 -5.23 -7.72 -18.44
N ASN A 132 -5.11 -8.93 -19.00
CA ASN A 132 -5.78 -9.28 -20.25
C ASN A 132 -7.25 -9.62 -19.94
N PRO A 133 -8.23 -8.84 -20.43
CA PRO A 133 -9.64 -8.98 -20.02
C PRO A 133 -10.30 -10.27 -20.49
N GLN A 134 -9.76 -10.93 -21.53
CA GLN A 134 -10.23 -12.23 -22.00
C GLN A 134 -9.55 -13.42 -21.30
N CYS A 135 -8.65 -13.17 -20.34
CA CYS A 135 -7.96 -14.24 -19.62
C CYS A 135 -8.79 -14.77 -18.43
N PRO A 136 -9.10 -16.08 -18.38
CA PRO A 136 -9.87 -16.71 -17.30
C PRO A 136 -9.06 -16.95 -16.01
N CYS A 137 -7.79 -16.51 -15.93
CA CYS A 137 -6.98 -16.68 -14.73
C CYS A 137 -7.44 -15.75 -13.60
N THR A 138 -7.60 -16.30 -12.41
CA THR A 138 -8.11 -15.57 -11.24
C THR A 138 -7.06 -14.70 -10.55
N SER A 139 -5.79 -14.76 -10.97
CA SER A 139 -4.69 -13.94 -10.47
C SER A 139 -3.72 -13.52 -11.57
N SER A 140 -3.18 -12.31 -11.49
CA SER A 140 -2.00 -11.87 -12.22
C SER A 140 -0.73 -12.56 -11.69
N PHE A 141 0.40 -12.43 -12.40
CA PHE A 141 1.66 -13.10 -12.06
C PHE A 141 2.18 -12.66 -10.69
N THR A 142 1.96 -11.39 -10.36
CA THR A 142 2.36 -10.70 -9.13
C THR A 142 1.25 -10.57 -8.08
N GLY A 143 -0.02 -10.80 -8.45
CA GLY A 143 -1.19 -10.52 -7.63
C GLY A 143 -1.63 -9.06 -7.63
N LEU A 144 -0.87 -8.17 -8.25
CA LEU A 144 -1.16 -6.73 -8.36
C LEU A 144 -2.03 -6.40 -9.59
N PRO A 145 -2.79 -5.29 -9.56
CA PRO A 145 -3.56 -4.82 -10.71
C PRO A 145 -2.62 -4.43 -11.88
N GLY A 146 -3.17 -4.38 -13.09
CA GLY A 146 -2.42 -4.03 -14.31
C GLY A 146 -1.38 -5.05 -14.76
N ASN A 147 -1.13 -6.12 -14.00
CA ASN A 147 -0.16 -7.16 -14.36
C ASN A 147 -0.81 -8.32 -15.13
N PHE A 148 -0.10 -8.84 -16.12
CA PHE A 148 -0.49 -10.07 -16.81
C PHE A 148 -0.17 -11.30 -15.97
N CYS A 149 -0.87 -12.42 -16.20
CA CYS A 149 -0.59 -13.69 -15.52
C CYS A 149 0.58 -14.48 -16.13
N CYS A 150 0.88 -14.26 -17.42
CA CYS A 150 1.96 -14.92 -18.15
C CYS A 150 2.42 -14.10 -19.38
N LYS A 151 3.55 -14.48 -19.98
CA LYS A 151 4.12 -13.84 -21.19
C LYS A 151 3.22 -13.93 -22.44
N SER A 152 2.32 -14.90 -22.52
CA SER A 152 1.36 -14.98 -23.64
C SER A 152 0.26 -13.92 -23.51
N CYS A 153 -0.32 -13.78 -22.30
CA CYS A 153 -1.27 -12.71 -22.01
C CYS A 153 -0.67 -11.31 -22.20
N GLN A 154 0.61 -11.13 -21.85
CA GLN A 154 1.36 -9.89 -22.10
C GLN A 154 1.54 -9.58 -23.59
N ARG A 155 1.57 -10.60 -24.45
CA ARG A 155 1.61 -10.47 -25.93
C ARG A 155 0.20 -10.48 -26.57
N GLY A 156 -0.85 -10.29 -25.77
CA GLY A 156 -2.25 -10.21 -26.23
C GLY A 156 -3.00 -11.55 -26.26
N SER A 157 -2.33 -12.69 -26.33
CA SER A 157 -3.00 -14.01 -26.38
C SER A 157 -3.49 -14.46 -24.99
N PRO A 158 -4.82 -14.53 -24.73
CA PRO A 158 -5.34 -14.97 -23.44
C PRO A 158 -5.07 -16.46 -23.19
N CYS A 159 -5.11 -16.89 -21.93
CA CYS A 159 -5.12 -18.31 -21.59
C CYS A 159 -6.47 -18.95 -21.96
N THR A 160 -6.49 -20.17 -22.49
CA THR A 160 -7.73 -20.88 -22.82
C THR A 160 -8.45 -21.48 -21.60
N ARG A 161 -7.78 -21.55 -20.45
CA ARG A 161 -8.32 -22.00 -19.15
C ARG A 161 -7.57 -21.35 -17.99
N SER A 162 -8.15 -21.37 -16.79
CA SER A 162 -7.48 -20.88 -15.58
C SER A 162 -6.30 -21.78 -15.20
N VAL A 163 -5.11 -21.42 -15.66
CA VAL A 163 -3.83 -22.12 -15.38
C VAL A 163 -3.10 -21.54 -14.16
N HIS A 164 -3.52 -20.37 -13.67
CA HIS A 164 -2.90 -19.67 -12.55
C HIS A 164 -4.00 -19.28 -11.55
N ARG A 165 -4.04 -19.98 -10.40
CA ARG A 165 -5.00 -19.76 -9.30
C ARG A 165 -4.44 -18.90 -8.16
N ARG A 166 -3.13 -18.68 -8.14
CA ARG A 166 -2.37 -17.84 -7.21
C ARG A 166 -1.23 -17.16 -7.99
N PRO A 167 -0.75 -15.98 -7.55
CA PRO A 167 0.46 -15.39 -8.09
C PRO A 167 1.66 -16.34 -7.97
N GLN A 168 2.51 -16.35 -9.00
CA GLN A 168 3.76 -17.13 -8.97
C GLN A 168 4.91 -16.34 -8.36
N ALA A 169 4.86 -15.01 -8.42
CA ALA A 169 5.78 -14.11 -7.76
C ALA A 169 5.00 -13.05 -6.98
N PRO A 170 4.29 -13.44 -5.89
CA PRO A 170 3.55 -12.49 -5.07
C PRO A 170 4.51 -11.42 -4.55
N VAL A 171 4.32 -10.19 -5.03
CA VAL A 171 4.95 -9.02 -4.41
C VAL A 171 4.03 -8.53 -3.31
N ASP A 172 4.65 -8.15 -2.21
CA ASP A 172 4.01 -7.37 -1.16
C ASP A 172 3.33 -6.14 -1.80
N PRO A 173 2.03 -5.86 -1.55
CA PRO A 173 1.37 -4.66 -2.05
C PRO A 173 2.05 -3.34 -1.64
N ALA A 174 2.85 -3.35 -0.57
CA ALA A 174 3.68 -2.23 -0.15
C ALA A 174 5.05 -2.15 -0.87
N ALA A 175 5.40 -3.11 -1.73
CA ALA A 175 6.65 -3.10 -2.47
C ALA A 175 6.60 -2.08 -3.60
N ASN A 176 7.30 -0.95 -3.42
CA ASN A 176 7.51 0.03 -4.47
C ASN A 176 8.08 -0.62 -5.73
N LEU A 177 7.43 -0.37 -6.87
CA LEU A 177 7.81 -0.96 -8.15
C LEU A 177 8.99 -0.20 -8.77
N CYS A 178 9.78 -0.92 -9.56
CA CYS A 178 10.89 -0.39 -10.34
C CYS A 178 10.43 0.80 -11.21
N LEU A 179 11.07 1.96 -11.04
CA LEU A 179 10.77 3.18 -11.80
C LEU A 179 10.86 2.99 -13.32
N SER A 180 11.61 1.99 -13.81
CA SER A 180 11.66 1.66 -15.24
C SER A 180 10.39 0.97 -15.78
N GLY A 181 9.37 0.72 -14.96
CA GLY A 181 8.11 0.09 -15.36
C GLY A 181 8.21 -1.42 -15.64
N CYS A 182 9.26 -2.11 -15.17
CA CYS A 182 9.49 -3.53 -15.49
C CYS A 182 8.66 -4.53 -14.65
N GLY A 183 7.77 -4.07 -13.78
CA GLY A 183 6.89 -4.90 -12.94
C GLY A 183 7.56 -5.62 -11.75
N LYS A 184 8.87 -5.43 -11.53
CA LYS A 184 9.60 -5.94 -10.36
C LYS A 184 9.62 -4.89 -9.25
N ALA A 185 9.76 -5.31 -7.99
CA ALA A 185 10.03 -4.40 -6.88
C ALA A 185 11.39 -3.69 -7.04
N SER A 186 11.53 -2.50 -6.46
CA SER A 186 12.81 -1.78 -6.36
C SER A 186 13.78 -2.49 -5.40
N PHE A 187 15.09 -2.37 -5.64
CA PHE A 187 16.12 -3.15 -4.93
C PHE A 187 16.16 -2.85 -3.42
N ASN A 188 15.86 -1.60 -3.04
CA ASN A 188 15.80 -1.10 -1.68
C ASN A 188 14.36 -0.91 -1.17
N LYS A 189 13.35 -1.36 -1.93
CA LYS A 189 11.91 -1.18 -1.66
C LYS A 189 11.45 0.28 -1.54
N GLN A 190 12.25 1.27 -1.91
CA GLN A 190 11.88 2.70 -1.86
C GLN A 190 11.10 3.13 -3.11
N PRO A 191 10.25 4.18 -3.03
CA PRO A 191 9.60 4.79 -4.19
C PRO A 191 10.64 5.41 -5.14
N GLY A 192 10.36 5.40 -6.44
CA GLY A 192 11.24 6.02 -7.45
C GLY A 192 12.54 5.26 -7.74
N GLU A 193 12.75 4.10 -7.13
CA GLU A 193 13.98 3.31 -7.27
C GLU A 193 13.87 2.18 -8.30
N PHE A 194 15.03 1.66 -8.72
CA PHE A 194 15.11 0.63 -9.76
C PHE A 194 15.18 -0.79 -9.17
N CYS A 195 14.86 -1.84 -9.94
CA CYS A 195 15.12 -3.22 -9.50
C CYS A 195 16.58 -3.67 -9.73
N GLY A 196 17.44 -2.78 -10.25
CA GLY A 196 18.84 -3.08 -10.55
C GLY A 196 19.46 -2.16 -11.62
N MET A 197 20.78 -2.23 -11.75
CA MET A 197 21.62 -1.39 -12.62
C MET A 197 21.13 -1.32 -14.07
N THR A 198 20.77 -2.45 -14.68
CA THR A 198 20.30 -2.50 -16.08
C THR A 198 19.05 -1.65 -16.28
N CYS A 199 18.07 -1.74 -15.37
CA CYS A 199 16.83 -0.96 -15.47
C CYS A 199 17.08 0.54 -15.25
N ARG A 200 18.00 0.90 -14.35
CA ARG A 200 18.47 2.28 -14.16
C ARG A 200 19.10 2.84 -15.43
N GLN A 201 20.01 2.09 -16.06
CA GLN A 201 20.68 2.49 -17.30
C GLN A 201 19.70 2.59 -18.49
N THR A 202 18.78 1.64 -18.66
CA THR A 202 17.76 1.71 -19.72
C THR A 202 16.82 2.90 -19.52
N TYR A 203 16.41 3.19 -18.28
CA TYR A 203 15.57 4.34 -17.97
C TYR A 203 16.32 5.66 -18.23
N ALA A 204 17.57 5.78 -17.80
CA ALA A 204 18.41 6.95 -18.09
C ALA A 204 18.58 7.18 -19.59
N LYS A 205 18.81 6.13 -20.39
CA LYS A 205 18.87 6.23 -21.87
C LYS A 205 17.54 6.69 -22.48
N LYS A 206 16.40 6.20 -21.97
CA LYS A 206 15.06 6.66 -22.41
C LYS A 206 14.78 8.11 -22.01
N ALA A 207 15.13 8.50 -20.78
CA ALA A 207 14.97 9.87 -20.30
C ALA A 207 15.85 10.85 -21.10
N ALA A 208 17.10 10.48 -21.38
CA ALA A 208 17.98 11.25 -22.27
C ALA A 208 17.42 11.34 -23.69
N ALA A 209 16.89 10.24 -24.24
CA ALA A 209 16.24 10.24 -25.56
C ALA A 209 14.96 11.10 -25.61
N ALA A 210 14.21 11.18 -24.50
CA ALA A 210 13.01 12.03 -24.36
C ALA A 210 13.36 13.51 -24.16
N ALA A 211 14.42 13.83 -23.40
CA ALA A 211 14.97 15.19 -23.35
C ALA A 211 15.52 15.64 -24.72
N LEU A 212 16.01 14.69 -25.52
CA LEU A 212 16.38 14.86 -26.93
C LEU A 212 15.20 14.90 -27.91
N ALA A 213 13.95 14.80 -27.44
CA ALA A 213 12.75 14.78 -28.28
C ALA A 213 12.16 16.18 -28.50
N ASP A 214 12.31 17.13 -27.56
CA ASP A 214 11.95 18.53 -27.79
C ASP A 214 13.11 19.31 -28.44
N PHE A 215 13.59 18.77 -29.55
CA PHE A 215 14.62 19.40 -30.36
C PHE A 215 14.14 20.75 -30.93
N ASP A 216 12.83 20.92 -31.17
CA ASP A 216 12.29 22.15 -31.71
C ASP A 216 12.26 23.29 -30.69
N ALA A 217 11.96 23.06 -29.39
CA ALA A 217 12.13 24.08 -28.36
C ALA A 217 13.60 24.47 -28.17
N VAL A 218 14.52 23.49 -28.11
CA VAL A 218 15.97 23.76 -27.98
C VAL A 218 16.49 24.55 -29.19
N LYS A 219 16.09 24.17 -30.41
CA LYS A 219 16.39 24.89 -31.64
C LYS A 219 15.80 26.31 -31.66
N PHE A 220 14.61 26.51 -31.11
CA PHE A 220 14.00 27.82 -30.98
C PHE A 220 14.81 28.71 -30.02
N MET A 221 15.18 28.21 -28.84
CA MET A 221 16.01 28.95 -27.88
C MET A 221 17.36 29.35 -28.48
N ALA A 222 18.08 28.40 -29.08
CA ALA A 222 19.35 28.67 -29.77
C ALA A 222 19.19 29.70 -30.90
N ALA A 223 18.10 29.66 -31.66
CA ALA A 223 17.80 30.65 -32.69
C ALA A 223 17.49 32.05 -32.15
N GLN A 224 16.95 32.18 -30.92
CA GLN A 224 16.80 33.48 -30.27
C GLN A 224 18.13 33.99 -29.70
N TRP A 225 18.93 33.12 -29.08
CA TRP A 225 20.27 33.48 -28.58
C TRP A 225 21.19 33.98 -29.70
N VAL A 226 21.23 33.28 -30.84
CA VAL A 226 21.98 33.74 -32.02
C VAL A 226 21.52 35.13 -32.46
N LYS A 227 20.22 35.43 -32.48
CA LYS A 227 19.73 36.77 -32.87
C LYS A 227 20.15 37.87 -31.90
N SER A 228 20.35 37.57 -30.61
CA SER A 228 20.69 38.56 -29.59
C SER A 228 22.18 38.72 -29.32
N VAL A 229 23.01 37.69 -29.57
CA VAL A 229 24.43 37.68 -29.19
C VAL A 229 25.39 37.46 -30.37
N TRP A 230 24.93 36.97 -31.52
CA TRP A 230 25.84 36.66 -32.63
C TRP A 230 26.51 37.91 -33.21
N PRO A 231 27.85 37.94 -33.37
CA PRO A 231 28.55 39.10 -33.91
C PRO A 231 28.02 39.49 -35.30
N SER A 232 27.62 40.75 -35.45
CA SER A 232 27.14 41.31 -36.72
C SER A 232 28.28 41.66 -37.70
N SER A 233 29.53 41.70 -37.22
CA SER A 233 30.72 42.01 -38.01
C SER A 233 31.47 40.74 -38.43
N GLY A 234 31.63 40.55 -39.73
CA GLY A 234 32.56 39.57 -40.33
C GLY A 234 32.11 38.10 -40.34
N LEU A 235 31.07 37.70 -39.60
CA LEU A 235 30.56 36.32 -39.59
C LEU A 235 29.24 36.18 -40.35
N SER A 236 29.11 35.10 -41.11
CA SER A 236 27.85 34.69 -41.73
C SER A 236 26.77 34.43 -40.67
N LYS A 237 25.53 34.84 -40.95
CA LYS A 237 24.37 34.53 -40.07
C LYS A 237 24.15 33.02 -40.02
N ILE A 238 24.00 32.46 -38.82
CA ILE A 238 23.54 31.07 -38.68
C ILE A 238 22.07 31.01 -39.14
N ILE A 239 21.85 30.29 -40.24
CA ILE A 239 20.52 30.10 -40.87
C ILE A 239 19.95 28.70 -40.66
N LYS A 240 20.73 27.75 -40.16
CA LYS A 240 20.33 26.33 -40.02
C LYS A 240 20.91 25.74 -38.73
N PHE A 241 20.10 24.94 -38.06
CA PHE A 241 20.46 24.19 -36.86
C PHE A 241 20.24 22.71 -37.14
N TYR A 242 21.23 21.89 -36.79
CA TYR A 242 21.20 20.45 -37.04
C TYR A 242 21.35 19.68 -35.74
N ARG A 243 20.49 18.68 -35.54
CA ARG A 243 20.66 17.71 -34.44
C ARG A 243 21.88 16.84 -34.76
N ASN A 244 22.83 16.74 -33.85
CA ASN A 244 23.93 15.78 -33.95
C ASN A 244 23.56 14.50 -33.17
N PRO A 245 23.01 13.44 -33.83
CA PRO A 245 22.63 12.22 -33.14
C PRO A 245 23.83 11.47 -32.54
N GLY A 246 25.05 11.73 -33.04
CA GLY A 246 26.28 11.10 -32.57
C GLY A 246 26.72 11.55 -31.18
N LEU A 247 26.20 12.66 -30.63
CA LEU A 247 26.55 13.10 -29.27
C LEU A 247 26.06 12.14 -28.17
N GLY A 248 25.07 11.28 -28.46
CA GLY A 248 24.64 10.21 -27.55
C GLY A 248 25.53 8.96 -27.58
N ASP A 249 26.52 8.90 -28.47
CA ASP A 249 27.44 7.78 -28.63
C ASP A 249 28.88 8.21 -28.31
N SER A 250 29.44 7.63 -27.24
CA SER A 250 30.81 7.89 -26.81
C SER A 250 31.88 7.46 -27.82
N ALA A 251 31.56 6.58 -28.78
CA ALA A 251 32.45 6.20 -29.87
C ALA A 251 32.48 7.25 -31.00
N CYS A 252 31.52 8.19 -31.05
CA CYS A 252 31.47 9.20 -32.09
C CYS A 252 32.60 10.24 -31.91
N PRO A 253 33.44 10.51 -32.93
CA PRO A 253 34.49 11.54 -32.85
C PRO A 253 33.96 12.93 -32.51
N ALA A 254 32.70 13.23 -32.86
CA ALA A 254 32.05 14.49 -32.51
C ALA A 254 31.76 14.59 -31.00
N ALA A 255 31.32 13.50 -30.35
CA ALA A 255 31.12 13.45 -28.90
C ALA A 255 32.45 13.68 -28.15
N GLY A 256 33.53 13.02 -28.60
CA GLY A 256 34.86 13.22 -28.02
C GLY A 256 35.40 14.65 -28.20
N LYS A 257 35.16 15.29 -29.35
CA LYS A 257 35.51 16.72 -29.56
C LYS A 257 34.69 17.64 -28.65
N PHE A 258 33.37 17.41 -28.56
CA PHE A 258 32.45 18.19 -27.74
C PHE A 258 32.80 18.12 -26.25
N GLN A 259 33.07 16.93 -25.73
CA GLN A 259 33.45 16.71 -24.33
C GLN A 259 34.76 17.43 -23.95
N ARG A 260 35.77 17.44 -24.84
CA ARG A 260 37.00 18.23 -24.64
C ARG A 260 36.74 19.74 -24.62
N GLY A 261 35.85 20.22 -25.49
CA GLY A 261 35.42 21.64 -25.47
C GLY A 261 34.76 22.01 -24.15
N ALA A 262 33.81 21.20 -23.67
CA ALA A 262 33.15 21.40 -22.38
C ALA A 262 34.15 21.40 -21.20
N GLN A 263 35.12 20.48 -21.22
CA GLN A 263 36.21 20.44 -20.23
C GLN A 263 37.09 21.70 -20.27
N SER A 264 37.47 22.20 -21.45
CA SER A 264 38.26 23.44 -21.57
C SER A 264 37.54 24.69 -21.07
N LEU A 265 36.21 24.67 -21.04
CA LEU A 265 35.37 25.74 -20.48
C LEU A 265 34.98 25.50 -19.01
N GLY A 266 35.53 24.47 -18.34
CA GLY A 266 35.23 24.16 -16.95
C GLY A 266 33.79 23.66 -16.69
N LEU A 267 33.07 23.23 -17.72
CA LEU A 267 31.68 22.79 -17.59
C LEU A 267 31.62 21.39 -16.95
N ALA A 268 31.00 21.30 -15.77
CA ALA A 268 30.96 20.07 -14.97
C ALA A 268 30.16 18.93 -15.62
N ASN A 269 29.24 19.24 -16.55
CA ASN A 269 28.50 18.26 -17.34
C ASN A 269 27.93 18.93 -18.62
N LEU A 270 27.24 18.16 -19.45
CA LEU A 270 26.76 18.60 -20.77
C LEU A 270 25.37 19.29 -20.76
N SER A 271 24.71 19.45 -19.61
CA SER A 271 23.30 19.90 -19.55
C SER A 271 23.09 21.41 -19.68
N GLY A 272 24.16 22.20 -19.78
CA GLY A 272 24.11 23.66 -19.96
C GLY A 272 25.08 24.16 -21.05
N ALA A 273 25.51 23.27 -21.94
CA ALA A 273 26.58 23.54 -22.90
C ALA A 273 26.03 23.74 -24.32
N GLU A 274 25.77 24.99 -24.70
CA GLU A 274 25.44 25.36 -26.09
C GLU A 274 26.73 25.63 -26.88
N PHE A 275 27.00 24.81 -27.90
CA PHE A 275 28.13 25.02 -28.82
C PHE A 275 27.63 25.13 -30.26
N ALA A 276 27.89 26.28 -30.89
CA ALA A 276 27.83 26.42 -32.33
C ALA A 276 29.16 25.95 -32.94
N TRP A 277 29.13 24.95 -33.83
CA TRP A 277 30.29 24.59 -34.64
C TRP A 277 30.16 25.25 -36.02
N HIS A 278 31.09 26.12 -36.37
CA HIS A 278 31.27 26.61 -37.74
C HIS A 278 32.14 25.61 -38.49
N GLY A 279 31.67 25.15 -39.65
CA GLY A 279 32.43 24.29 -40.57
C GLY A 279 33.33 25.11 -41.49
#